data_AF-A0A8T5GSI9-F1
#
_entry.id   AF-A0A8T5GSI9-F1
#
_cell.length_a   1.000
_cell.length_b   1.000
_cell.length_c   1.000
_cell.angle_alpha   90.00
_cell.angle_beta   90.00
_cell.angle_gamma   90.00
#
_symmetry.space_group_name_H-M   'P 1'
#
loop_
_entity.id
_entity.type
_entity.pdbx_description
1 polymer ?
#
loop_
_entity_poly.entity_id
_entity_poly.type
_entity_poly.pdbx_seq_one_letter_code
_entity_poly.pdbx_strand_id
1 'polypeptide(L)'
;MGLRSFIHKMTAPRPSERIPKGDMKMVFVVNHGLKMGKGKIAAQVGHGAVKAVMNAGEKRPASLEAWLATGQKKICVKGLDADHLI
;
A
#
# COMPACT_ATOMS: atom_id res chain seq x y z
N MET A 1 -9.87 -1.59 27.66
CA MET A 1 -9.71 -0.31 26.93
C MET A 1 -11.03 0.44 27.02
N GLY A 2 -11.07 1.60 27.67
CA GLY A 2 -12.31 2.35 27.94
C GLY A 2 -12.56 3.53 27.00
N LEU A 3 -13.74 4.14 27.11
CA LEU A 3 -14.21 5.28 26.30
C LEU A 3 -13.20 6.45 26.21
N ARG A 4 -12.45 6.70 27.29
CA ARG A 4 -11.36 7.70 27.29
C ARG A 4 -10.24 7.37 26.31
N SER A 5 -9.82 6.11 26.22
CA SER A 5 -8.79 5.68 25.27
C SER A 5 -9.27 5.78 23.82
N PHE A 6 -10.57 5.59 23.61
CA PHE A 6 -11.19 5.75 22.29
C PHE A 6 -11.25 7.22 21.88
N ILE A 7 -11.77 8.11 22.74
CA ILE A 7 -11.85 9.55 22.46
C ILE A 7 -10.45 10.15 22.26
N HIS A 8 -9.48 9.80 23.10
CA HIS A 8 -8.10 10.25 22.96
C HIS A 8 -7.46 9.83 21.63
N LYS A 9 -7.77 8.64 21.11
CA LYS A 9 -7.26 8.18 19.81
C LYS A 9 -7.85 8.97 18.63
N MET A 10 -9.06 9.50 18.76
CA MET A 10 -9.68 10.33 17.72
C MET A 10 -9.22 11.79 17.76
N THR A 11 -8.92 12.33 18.94
CA THR A 11 -8.55 13.74 19.10
C THR A 11 -7.05 13.97 19.20
N ALA A 12 -6.25 12.90 19.39
CA ALA A 12 -4.81 13.03 19.40
C ALA A 12 -4.33 13.61 18.06
N PRO A 13 -3.52 14.68 18.08
CA PRO A 13 -2.88 15.18 16.86
C PRO A 13 -2.11 14.02 16.24
N ARG A 14 -2.30 13.80 14.94
CA ARG A 14 -1.49 12.83 14.20
C ARG A 14 -0.03 13.25 14.41
N PRO A 15 0.86 12.33 14.83
CA PRO A 15 2.28 12.65 14.94
C PRO A 15 2.72 13.34 13.65
N SER A 16 3.47 14.43 13.74
CA SER A 16 4.05 15.09 12.58
C SER A 16 5.15 14.19 11.98
N GLU A 17 4.72 13.10 11.34
CA GLU A 17 5.61 12.27 10.56
C GLU A 17 6.19 13.15 9.44
N ARG A 18 7.51 13.13 9.30
CA ARG A 18 8.16 13.76 8.15
C ARG A 18 7.62 13.10 6.89
N ILE A 19 6.92 13.87 6.07
CA ILE A 19 6.54 13.46 4.73
C ILE A 19 7.83 13.15 3.96
N PRO A 20 8.02 11.91 3.48
CA PRO A 20 9.19 11.57 2.68
C PRO A 20 9.33 12.52 1.49
N LYS A 21 10.51 13.15 1.35
CA LYS A 21 10.84 13.94 0.17
C LYS A 21 11.36 13.01 -0.92
N GLY A 22 10.68 12.95 -2.06
CA GLY A 22 11.13 12.18 -3.24
C GLY A 22 10.01 11.38 -3.91
N ASP A 23 10.37 10.75 -5.01
CA ASP A 23 9.47 9.95 -5.83
C ASP A 23 9.06 8.65 -5.11
N MET A 24 7.77 8.54 -4.77
CA MET A 24 7.20 7.34 -4.16
C MET A 24 6.52 6.46 -5.21
N LYS A 25 6.59 5.13 -5.03
CA LYS A 25 5.94 4.16 -5.92
C LYS A 25 5.42 2.94 -5.16
N MET A 26 4.38 2.33 -5.72
CA MET A 26 3.85 1.04 -5.29
C MET A 26 4.23 -0.01 -6.33
N VAL A 27 4.84 -1.11 -5.89
CA VAL A 27 5.31 -2.18 -6.78
C VAL A 27 4.53 -3.46 -6.50
N PHE A 28 4.06 -4.11 -7.56
CA PHE A 28 3.35 -5.38 -7.51
C PHE A 28 4.20 -6.45 -8.19
N VAL A 29 4.57 -7.50 -7.45
CA VAL A 29 5.20 -8.68 -8.03
C VAL A 29 4.11 -9.69 -8.37
N VAL A 30 3.94 -9.98 -9.66
CA VAL A 30 2.93 -10.93 -10.14
C VAL A 30 3.58 -12.28 -10.37
N ASN A 31 3.11 -13.32 -9.69
CA ASN A 31 3.57 -14.70 -9.92
C ASN A 31 3.10 -15.18 -11.30
N HIS A 32 4.04 -15.28 -12.24
CA HIS A 32 3.79 -15.74 -13.60
C HIS A 32 3.71 -17.27 -13.73
N GLY A 33 4.24 -18.02 -12.77
CA GLY A 33 4.10 -19.48 -12.67
C GLY A 33 2.63 -19.94 -12.61
N LEU A 34 1.73 -19.08 -12.12
CA LEU A 34 0.28 -19.33 -12.09
C LEU A 34 -0.41 -19.20 -13.45
N LYS A 35 0.29 -18.75 -14.51
CA LYS A 35 -0.22 -18.60 -15.88
C LYS A 35 -1.58 -17.88 -15.98
N MET A 36 -1.78 -16.87 -15.13
CA MET A 36 -3.04 -16.11 -15.09
C MET A 36 -3.26 -15.32 -16.37
N GLY A 37 -4.52 -15.26 -16.83
CA GLY A 37 -4.93 -14.35 -17.91
C GLY A 37 -4.86 -12.88 -17.50
N LYS A 38 -4.75 -11.97 -18.48
CA LYS A 38 -4.58 -10.51 -18.27
C LYS A 38 -5.64 -9.91 -17.32
N GLY A 39 -6.91 -10.29 -17.48
CA GLY A 39 -8.00 -9.80 -16.62
C GLY A 39 -7.85 -10.24 -15.16
N LYS A 40 -7.45 -11.50 -14.93
CA LYS A 40 -7.20 -12.01 -13.57
C LYS A 40 -5.99 -11.32 -12.93
N ILE A 41 -4.92 -11.09 -13.70
CA ILE A 41 -3.75 -10.32 -13.23
C ILE A 41 -4.18 -8.91 -12.80
N ALA A 42 -4.96 -8.21 -13.62
CA ALA A 42 -5.45 -6.87 -13.30
C ALA A 42 -6.29 -6.85 -12.01
N ALA A 43 -7.20 -7.82 -11.84
CA ALA A 43 -8.01 -7.95 -10.64
C ALA A 43 -7.15 -8.17 -9.38
N GLN A 44 -6.15 -9.07 -9.44
CA GLN A 44 -5.26 -9.35 -8.31
C GLN A 44 -4.37 -8.15 -7.94
N VAL A 45 -3.82 -7.46 -8.95
CA VAL A 45 -3.11 -6.20 -8.72
C VAL A 45 -4.02 -5.16 -8.08
N GLY A 46 -5.28 -5.06 -8.53
CA GLY A 46 -6.30 -4.20 -7.93
C GLY A 46 -6.55 -4.52 -6.45
N HIS A 47 -6.72 -5.80 -6.10
CA HIS A 47 -6.85 -6.23 -4.71
C HIS A 47 -5.63 -5.87 -3.86
N GLY A 48 -4.43 -6.13 -4.40
CA GLY A 48 -3.17 -5.75 -3.74
C GLY A 48 -3.06 -4.25 -3.51
N ALA A 49 -3.48 -3.43 -4.47
CA ALA A 49 -3.41 -1.98 -4.39
C ALA A 49 -4.29 -1.44 -3.26
N VAL A 50 -5.55 -1.87 -3.20
CA VAL A 50 -6.50 -1.45 -2.15
C VAL A 50 -5.98 -1.85 -0.77
N LYS A 51 -5.54 -3.10 -0.62
CA LYS A 51 -5.00 -3.59 0.65
C LYS A 51 -3.73 -2.84 1.09
N ALA A 52 -2.84 -2.52 0.15
CA ALA A 52 -1.64 -1.73 0.42
C ALA A 52 -1.97 -0.30 0.87
N VAL A 53 -2.96 0.35 0.24
CA VAL A 53 -3.43 1.69 0.63
C VAL A 53 -4.04 1.67 2.03
N MET A 54 -4.93 0.73 2.33
CA MET A 54 -5.54 0.62 3.68
C MET A 54 -4.46 0.42 4.75
N ASN A 55 -3.53 -0.51 4.52
CA ASN A 55 -2.42 -0.80 5.45
C ASN A 55 -1.48 0.40 5.60
N ALA A 56 -1.15 1.12 4.52
CA ALA A 56 -0.32 2.32 4.57
C ALA A 56 -1.03 3.47 5.29
N GLY A 57 -2.34 3.63 5.12
CA GLY A 57 -3.12 4.64 5.83
C GLY A 57 -3.11 4.43 7.35
N GLU A 58 -3.08 3.17 7.80
CA GLU A 58 -2.99 2.83 9.23
C GLU A 58 -1.56 2.92 9.77
N LYS A 59 -0.56 2.46 9.01
CA LYS A 59 0.81 2.25 9.53
C LYS A 59 1.84 3.27 9.09
N ARG A 60 1.63 3.95 7.96
CA ARG A 60 2.58 4.84 7.29
C ARG A 60 1.84 6.00 6.59
N PRO A 61 0.98 6.78 7.30
CA PRO A 61 0.12 7.78 6.68
C PRO A 61 0.90 8.85 5.92
N ALA A 62 2.07 9.28 6.39
CA ALA A 62 2.89 10.26 5.68
C ALA A 62 3.48 9.72 4.36
N SER A 63 3.83 8.42 4.31
CA SER A 63 4.27 7.78 3.07
C SER A 63 3.14 7.63 2.07
N LEU A 64 1.92 7.34 2.54
CA LEU A 64 0.74 7.28 1.71
C LEU A 64 0.41 8.67 1.13
N GLU A 65 0.47 9.71 1.95
CA GLU A 65 0.26 11.09 1.52
C GLU A 65 1.28 11.52 0.46
N ALA A 66 2.58 11.25 0.68
CA ALA A 66 3.62 11.52 -0.30
C ALA A 66 3.34 10.80 -1.62
N TRP A 67 2.99 9.51 -1.58
CA TRP A 67 2.67 8.72 -2.79
C TRP A 67 1.45 9.23 -3.54
N LEU A 68 0.39 9.63 -2.83
CA LEU A 68 -0.79 10.25 -3.44
C LEU A 68 -0.44 11.59 -4.09
N ALA A 69 0.36 12.42 -3.43
CA ALA A 69 0.81 13.71 -3.95
C ALA A 69 1.70 13.57 -5.20
N THR A 70 2.49 12.49 -5.32
CA THR A 70 3.34 12.21 -6.49
C THR A 70 2.64 11.38 -7.57
N GLY A 71 1.32 11.50 -7.72
CA GLY A 71 0.58 10.88 -8.81
C GLY A 71 0.42 9.36 -8.68
N GLN A 72 0.53 8.81 -7.46
CA GLN A 72 0.13 7.45 -7.11
C GLN A 72 0.73 6.37 -8.04
N LYS A 73 2.03 6.50 -8.37
CA LYS A 73 2.79 5.65 -9.30
C LYS A 73 2.70 4.17 -8.93
N LYS A 74 2.34 3.33 -9.90
CA LYS A 74 2.20 1.86 -9.75
C LYS A 74 3.05 1.15 -10.79
N ILE A 75 3.78 0.12 -10.39
CA ILE A 75 4.64 -0.67 -11.28
C ILE A 75 4.33 -2.15 -11.06
N CYS A 76 3.97 -2.87 -12.12
CA CYS A 76 3.81 -4.33 -12.09
C CYS A 76 5.06 -4.99 -12.67
N VAL A 77 5.68 -5.87 -11.89
CA VAL A 77 6.84 -6.68 -12.28
C VAL A 77 6.49 -8.16 -12.23
N LYS A 78 7.32 -9.00 -12.86
CA LYS A 78 7.10 -10.44 -12.95
C LYS A 78 7.92 -11.17 -11.88
N GLY A 79 7.26 -11.97 -11.07
CA GLY A 79 7.88 -13.04 -10.28
C GLY A 79 7.74 -14.37 -11.02
N LEU A 80 8.74 -15.26 -10.90
CA LEU A 80 8.72 -16.54 -11.59
C LEU A 80 7.76 -17.54 -10.92
N ASP A 81 7.77 -17.56 -9.60
CA ASP A 81 7.03 -18.50 -8.76
C ASP A 81 6.66 -17.84 -7.42
N ALA A 82 6.30 -18.66 -6.43
CA ALA A 82 5.94 -18.21 -5.09
C ALA A 82 7.17 -17.74 -4.29
N ASP A 83 8.37 -18.26 -4.56
CA ASP A 83 9.58 -17.93 -3.80
C ASP A 83 9.98 -16.46 -4.04
N HIS A 84 9.66 -15.92 -5.22
CA HIS A 84 9.81 -14.50 -5.52
C HIS A 84 8.81 -13.58 -4.79
N LEU A 85 7.86 -14.13 -4.00
CA LEU A 85 6.85 -13.36 -3.26
C LEU A 85 7.09 -13.31 -1.75
N ILE A 86 8.12 -13.99 -1.25
CA ILE A 86 8.43 -14.17 0.18
C ILE A 86 9.44 -13.13 0.65
#